data_AF-A0A1Y3E4I0-F1
#
_entry.id   AF-A0A1Y3E4I0-F1
#
_cell.length_a   1.000
_cell.length_b   1.000
_cell.length_c   1.000
_cell.angle_alpha   90.00
_cell.angle_beta   90.00
_cell.angle_gamma   90.00
#
_symmetry.space_group_name_H-M   'P 1'
#
loop_
_entity.id
_entity.type
_entity.pdbx_description
1 polymer ?
#
loop_
_entity_poly.entity_id
_entity_poly.type
_entity_poly.pdbx_seq_one_letter_code
_entity_poly.pdbx_strand_id
1 'polypeptide(L)'
;MDEEAWVTLATNDSYTLGALVLGHSLRRVGTSRKLHCMVTTSVTQEMRRSLGNVFDLVTQVDVMDSGDENNLALIQRPDLGVTFTKLNCWKLTQYKKCVFLDADCLVLQQCDDLFDYPELSAAPDIGWPDIFNSGVFVFVPSNETYQNLVKFGVEQGSFD
;
A
#
# COMPACT_ATOMS: atom_id res chain seq x y z
N MET A 1 1.70 -9.02 19.94
CA MET A 1 1.57 -7.92 18.95
C MET A 1 2.08 -8.49 17.66
N ASP A 2 1.25 -8.59 16.64
CA ASP A 2 1.69 -9.12 15.36
C ASP A 2 2.57 -8.07 14.69
N GLU A 3 3.79 -8.46 14.34
CA GLU A 3 4.84 -7.53 13.92
C GLU A 3 4.80 -7.25 12.41
N GLU A 4 3.94 -7.95 11.66
CA GLU A 4 3.99 -8.01 10.20
C GLU A 4 2.60 -7.98 9.56
N ALA A 5 2.48 -7.30 8.41
CA ALA A 5 1.21 -7.17 7.69
C ALA A 5 1.34 -7.19 6.16
N TRP A 6 0.36 -7.79 5.51
CA TRP A 6 0.03 -7.51 4.11
C TRP A 6 -0.70 -6.19 4.03
N VAL A 7 -0.26 -5.31 3.13
CA VAL A 7 -0.83 -3.97 2.96
C VAL A 7 -1.33 -3.80 1.54
N THR A 8 -2.54 -3.26 1.38
CA THR A 8 -3.11 -2.87 0.07
C THR A 8 -3.70 -1.47 0.16
N LEU A 9 -3.93 -0.84 -0.99
CA LEU A 9 -4.61 0.45 -1.10
C LEU A 9 -5.86 0.32 -2.00
N ALA A 10 -6.98 0.88 -1.56
CA ALA A 10 -8.15 1.10 -2.40
C ALA A 10 -8.53 2.58 -2.44
N THR A 11 -8.46 3.19 -3.62
CA THR A 11 -8.66 4.63 -3.82
C THR A 11 -10.09 5.02 -4.17
N ASN A 12 -10.95 4.05 -4.47
CA ASN A 12 -12.38 4.22 -4.75
C ASN A 12 -13.09 2.87 -4.64
N ASP A 13 -14.42 2.88 -4.72
CA ASP A 13 -15.27 1.69 -4.57
C ASP A 13 -14.93 0.58 -5.59
N SER A 14 -14.54 0.90 -6.82
CA SER A 14 -14.13 -0.13 -7.79
C SER A 14 -12.87 -0.87 -7.34
N TYR A 15 -11.85 -0.16 -6.84
CA TYR A 15 -10.64 -0.79 -6.31
C TYR A 15 -10.91 -1.55 -5.01
N THR A 16 -11.95 -1.21 -4.25
CA THR A 16 -12.31 -2.01 -3.06
C THR A 16 -12.77 -3.43 -3.43
N LEU A 17 -13.35 -3.63 -4.61
CA LEU A 17 -13.69 -4.98 -5.08
C LEU A 17 -12.43 -5.83 -5.27
N GLY A 18 -11.39 -5.26 -5.87
CA GLY A 18 -10.07 -5.89 -5.98
C GLY A 18 -9.46 -6.20 -4.62
N ALA A 19 -9.45 -5.20 -3.72
CA ALA A 19 -8.94 -5.39 -2.36
C ALA A 19 -9.71 -6.49 -1.58
N LEU A 20 -11.03 -6.61 -1.75
CA LEU A 20 -11.81 -7.70 -1.16
C LEU A 20 -11.38 -9.07 -1.72
N VAL A 21 -11.23 -9.19 -3.04
CA VAL A 21 -10.75 -10.42 -3.69
C VAL A 21 -9.36 -10.79 -3.18
N LEU A 22 -8.45 -9.82 -3.13
CA LEU A 22 -7.11 -9.97 -2.61
C LEU A 22 -7.12 -10.45 -1.14
N GLY A 23 -7.84 -9.74 -0.27
CA GLY A 23 -7.95 -10.09 1.15
C GLY A 23 -8.51 -11.51 1.36
N HIS A 24 -9.57 -11.88 0.62
CA HIS A 24 -10.09 -13.24 0.66
C HIS A 24 -9.08 -14.28 0.17
N SER A 25 -8.29 -13.97 -0.87
CA SER A 25 -7.28 -14.88 -1.40
C SER A 25 -6.17 -15.16 -0.38
N LEU A 26 -5.70 -14.13 0.32
CA LEU A 26 -4.73 -14.24 1.42
C LEU A 26 -5.25 -15.09 2.58
N ARG A 27 -6.52 -14.86 2.99
CA ARG A 27 -7.17 -15.70 4.02
C ARG A 27 -7.31 -17.14 3.57
N ARG A 28 -7.68 -17.37 2.31
CA ARG A 28 -7.89 -18.71 1.74
C ARG A 28 -6.61 -19.54 1.72
N VAL A 29 -5.47 -18.93 1.41
CA VAL A 29 -4.17 -19.62 1.43
C VAL A 29 -3.60 -19.77 2.85
N GLY A 30 -4.31 -19.30 3.87
CA GLY A 30 -3.95 -19.50 5.27
C GLY A 30 -2.80 -18.62 5.76
N THR A 31 -2.70 -17.37 5.28
CA THR A 31 -1.69 -16.45 5.83
C THR A 31 -1.85 -16.29 7.34
N SER A 32 -0.71 -16.25 8.03
CA SER A 32 -0.61 -16.00 9.46
C SER A 32 -0.49 -14.51 9.80
N ARG A 33 -0.30 -13.64 8.80
CA ARG A 33 -0.01 -12.22 8.98
C ARG A 33 -1.27 -11.36 8.98
N LYS A 34 -1.16 -10.15 9.54
CA LYS A 34 -2.26 -9.18 9.53
C LYS A 34 -2.56 -8.72 8.11
N LEU A 35 -3.83 -8.40 7.85
CA LEU A 35 -4.27 -7.74 6.63
C LEU A 35 -4.64 -6.29 6.94
N HIS A 36 -3.99 -5.33 6.27
CA HIS A 36 -4.26 -3.91 6.39
C HIS A 36 -4.69 -3.32 5.04
N CYS A 37 -5.86 -2.70 4.98
CA CYS A 37 -6.31 -1.94 3.81
C CYS A 37 -6.27 -0.44 4.09
N MET A 38 -5.48 0.30 3.34
CA MET A 38 -5.57 1.76 3.29
C MET A 38 -6.71 2.15 2.33
N VAL A 39 -7.49 3.17 2.69
CA VAL A 39 -8.57 3.69 1.84
C VAL A 39 -8.53 5.20 1.76
N THR A 40 -8.95 5.78 0.64
CA THR A 40 -9.12 7.24 0.52
C THR A 40 -10.50 7.70 1.01
N THR A 41 -10.70 9.00 1.08
CA THR A 41 -12.01 9.64 1.34
C THR A 41 -13.08 9.29 0.28
N SER A 42 -12.66 8.90 -0.92
CA SER A 42 -13.58 8.53 -2.01
C SER A 42 -14.22 7.15 -1.84
N VAL A 43 -13.74 6.33 -0.90
CA VAL A 43 -14.35 5.02 -0.60
C VAL A 43 -15.53 5.18 0.34
N THR A 44 -16.70 4.69 -0.07
CA THR A 44 -17.95 4.82 0.68
C THR A 44 -17.93 4.06 2.01
N GLN A 45 -18.73 4.52 2.98
CA GLN A 45 -18.84 3.85 4.29
C GLN A 45 -19.38 2.42 4.18
N GLU A 46 -20.15 2.11 3.15
CA GLU A 46 -20.59 0.75 2.86
C GLU A 46 -19.40 -0.14 2.46
N MET A 47 -18.59 0.29 1.50
CA MET A 47 -17.41 -0.48 1.09
C MET A 47 -16.38 -0.60 2.21
N ARG A 48 -16.21 0.42 3.05
CA ARG A 48 -15.36 0.34 4.25
C ARG A 48 -15.84 -0.73 5.25
N ARG A 49 -17.15 -0.86 5.45
CA ARG A 49 -17.72 -1.93 6.29
C ARG A 49 -17.46 -3.30 5.67
N SER A 50 -17.62 -3.44 4.36
CA SER A 50 -17.31 -4.69 3.66
C SER A 50 -15.84 -5.07 3.81
N LEU A 51 -14.92 -4.12 3.64
CA LEU A 51 -13.48 -4.34 3.87
C LEU A 51 -13.20 -4.75 5.32
N GLY A 52 -13.86 -4.14 6.30
CA GLY A 52 -13.73 -4.47 7.72
C GLY A 52 -14.17 -5.89 8.10
N ASN A 53 -14.89 -6.60 7.23
CA ASN A 53 -15.23 -8.01 7.44
C ASN A 53 -14.09 -8.97 6.99
N VAL A 54 -13.09 -8.48 6.26
CA VAL A 54 -12.01 -9.28 5.66
C VAL A 54 -10.64 -8.89 6.22
N PHE A 55 -10.40 -7.59 6.31
CA PHE A 55 -9.15 -7.01 6.79
C PHE A 55 -9.16 -6.86 8.31
N ASP A 56 -8.00 -7.06 8.94
CA ASP A 56 -7.85 -6.85 10.39
C ASP A 56 -7.89 -5.36 10.74
N LEU A 57 -7.45 -4.50 9.80
CA LEU A 57 -7.47 -3.06 9.96
C LEU A 57 -7.77 -2.37 8.63
N VAL A 58 -8.65 -1.37 8.66
CA VAL A 58 -8.93 -0.47 7.54
C VAL A 58 -8.68 0.96 8.02
N THR A 59 -7.71 1.65 7.42
CA THR A 59 -7.37 3.05 7.78
C THR A 59 -7.66 3.98 6.62
N GLN A 60 -8.17 5.17 6.94
CA GLN A 60 -8.29 6.23 5.94
C GLN A 60 -6.95 6.96 5.82
N VAL A 61 -6.50 7.15 4.59
CA VAL A 61 -5.39 8.03 4.23
C VAL A 61 -5.98 9.28 3.58
N ASP A 62 -5.67 10.45 4.13
CA ASP A 62 -6.05 11.73 3.56
C ASP A 62 -4.83 12.41 2.94
N VAL A 63 -4.80 12.44 1.61
CA VAL A 63 -3.73 13.05 0.81
C VAL A 63 -3.89 14.58 0.76
N MET A 64 -5.10 15.08 1.02
CA MET A 64 -5.44 16.50 0.95
C MET A 64 -5.42 17.17 2.33
N ASP A 65 -4.97 16.47 3.37
CA ASP A 65 -4.84 17.06 4.70
C ASP A 65 -3.73 18.13 4.68
N SER A 66 -4.17 19.39 4.56
CA SER A 66 -3.32 20.59 4.51
C SER A 66 -2.46 20.83 5.75
N GLY A 67 -2.61 20.01 6.81
CA GLY A 67 -1.79 20.07 8.02
C GLY A 67 -0.41 19.41 7.89
N ASP A 68 -0.18 18.59 6.87
CA ASP A 68 1.13 17.99 6.57
C ASP A 68 1.84 18.88 5.54
N GLU A 69 2.98 19.51 5.87
CA GLU A 69 3.75 20.34 4.93
C GLU A 69 4.09 19.59 3.64
N ASN A 70 4.21 18.27 3.74
CA ASN A 70 4.41 17.37 2.61
C ASN A 70 3.18 17.32 1.66
N ASN A 71 1.96 17.42 2.19
CA ASN A 71 0.73 17.45 1.39
C ASN A 71 0.58 18.76 0.62
N LEU A 72 1.12 19.87 1.14
CA LEU A 72 1.13 21.16 0.42
C LEU A 72 1.97 21.11 -0.86
N ALA A 73 3.09 20.37 -0.85
CA ALA A 73 3.88 20.13 -2.06
C ALA A 73 3.10 19.27 -3.07
N LEU A 74 2.26 18.36 -2.60
CA LEU A 74 1.45 17.46 -3.43
C LEU A 74 0.26 18.14 -4.10
N ILE A 75 -0.33 19.15 -3.46
CA ILE A 75 -1.38 19.97 -4.08
C ILE A 75 -0.88 20.60 -5.39
N GLN A 76 0.42 20.86 -5.53
CA GLN A 76 1.01 21.43 -6.75
C GLN A 76 1.24 20.40 -7.88
N ARG A 77 1.05 19.09 -7.61
CA ARG A 77 1.25 18.00 -8.57
C ARG A 77 0.06 17.00 -8.54
N PRO A 78 -1.12 17.41 -9.04
CA PRO A 78 -2.33 16.58 -8.99
C PRO A 78 -2.20 15.27 -9.77
N ASP A 79 -1.29 15.20 -10.75
CA ASP A 79 -0.91 14.00 -11.50
C ASP A 79 -0.34 12.89 -10.62
N LEU A 80 0.25 13.23 -9.46
CA LEU A 80 0.92 12.27 -8.59
C LEU A 80 0.04 11.77 -7.42
N GLY A 81 -1.23 12.18 -7.34
CA GLY A 81 -2.07 11.95 -6.16
C GLY A 81 -2.21 10.49 -5.74
N VAL A 82 -2.37 9.56 -6.69
CA VAL A 82 -2.51 8.12 -6.40
C VAL A 82 -1.19 7.51 -5.92
N THR A 83 -0.09 7.80 -6.62
CA THR A 83 1.26 7.31 -6.27
C THR A 83 1.66 7.74 -4.86
N PHE A 84 1.36 8.98 -4.46
CA PHE A 84 1.68 9.45 -3.12
C PHE A 84 0.73 8.92 -2.03
N THR A 85 -0.52 8.60 -2.40
CA THR A 85 -1.39 7.85 -1.49
C THR A 85 -0.77 6.51 -1.14
N LYS A 86 -0.20 5.80 -2.13
CA LYS A 86 0.47 4.51 -1.95
C LYS A 86 1.66 4.60 -1.00
N LEU A 87 2.47 5.68 -1.09
CA LEU A 87 3.62 5.91 -0.19
C LEU A 87 3.25 5.99 1.30
N ASN A 88 1.99 6.30 1.63
CA ASN A 88 1.55 6.32 3.04
C ASN A 88 1.66 4.95 3.72
N CYS A 89 1.87 3.85 2.98
CA CYS A 89 2.18 2.56 3.58
C CYS A 89 3.44 2.60 4.47
N TRP A 90 4.43 3.45 4.16
CA TRP A 90 5.62 3.64 5.01
C TRP A 90 5.31 4.34 6.35
N LYS A 91 4.18 5.04 6.48
CA LYS A 91 3.76 5.64 7.76
C LYS A 91 3.15 4.62 8.73
N LEU A 92 2.96 3.36 8.31
CA LEU A 92 2.39 2.29 9.13
C LEU A 92 3.40 1.73 10.16
N THR A 93 4.03 2.61 10.94
CA THR A 93 5.11 2.30 11.88
C THR A 93 4.69 1.45 13.09
N GLN A 94 3.41 1.06 13.17
CA GLN A 94 2.95 0.02 14.10
C GLN A 94 3.40 -1.39 13.68
N TYR A 95 3.83 -1.59 12.43
CA TYR A 95 4.40 -2.84 11.94
C TYR A 95 5.92 -2.74 11.79
N LYS A 96 6.62 -3.86 11.97
CA LYS A 96 8.07 -3.97 11.77
C LYS A 96 8.45 -4.29 10.33
N LYS A 97 7.57 -4.97 9.59
CA LYS A 97 7.75 -5.29 8.17
C LYS A 97 6.41 -5.49 7.50
N CYS A 98 6.32 -5.06 6.25
CA CYS A 98 5.11 -5.20 5.46
C CYS A 98 5.44 -5.74 4.07
N VAL A 99 4.45 -6.40 3.48
CA VAL A 99 4.45 -6.69 2.04
C VAL A 99 3.28 -5.93 1.42
N PHE A 100 3.59 -5.03 0.50
CA PHE A 100 2.58 -4.31 -0.25
C PHE A 100 2.12 -5.17 -1.43
N LEU A 101 0.81 -5.17 -1.68
CA LEU A 101 0.16 -5.76 -2.85
C LEU A 101 -0.81 -4.73 -3.43
N ASP A 102 -0.73 -4.45 -4.72
CA ASP A 102 -1.76 -3.67 -5.40
C ASP A 102 -3.09 -4.44 -5.38
N ALA A 103 -4.21 -3.70 -5.36
CA ALA A 103 -5.55 -4.29 -5.19
C ALA A 103 -6.00 -5.14 -6.40
N ASP A 104 -5.27 -5.13 -7.51
CA ASP A 104 -5.46 -5.98 -8.68
C ASP A 104 -4.60 -7.26 -8.65
N CYS A 105 -3.85 -7.51 -7.57
CA CYS A 105 -3.16 -8.77 -7.33
C CYS A 105 -4.11 -9.87 -6.83
N LEU A 106 -3.75 -11.14 -7.10
CA LEU A 106 -4.43 -12.32 -6.60
C LEU A 106 -3.42 -13.32 -6.04
N VAL A 107 -3.60 -13.72 -4.78
CA VAL A 107 -2.71 -14.69 -4.12
C VAL A 107 -3.21 -16.11 -4.35
N LEU A 108 -2.38 -16.94 -4.99
CA LEU A 108 -2.75 -18.30 -5.40
C LEU A 108 -2.25 -19.38 -4.43
N GLN A 109 -1.16 -19.09 -3.71
CA GLN A 109 -0.52 -20.01 -2.76
C GLN A 109 -0.03 -19.23 -1.54
N GLN A 110 0.26 -19.93 -0.45
CA GLN A 110 0.83 -19.30 0.75
C GLN A 110 2.22 -18.77 0.41
N CYS A 111 2.48 -17.52 0.79
CA CYS A 111 3.72 -16.80 0.49
C CYS A 111 4.17 -15.92 1.67
N ASP A 112 3.97 -16.40 2.91
CA ASP A 112 4.44 -15.65 4.09
C ASP A 112 5.98 -15.63 4.18
N ASP A 113 6.69 -16.43 3.36
CA ASP A 113 8.14 -16.39 3.21
C ASP A 113 8.64 -15.05 2.61
N LEU A 114 7.78 -14.27 1.95
CA LEU A 114 8.12 -12.91 1.51
C LEU A 114 8.56 -12.00 2.67
N PHE A 115 8.11 -12.27 3.90
CA PHE A 115 8.51 -11.50 5.07
C PHE A 115 9.97 -11.78 5.51
N ASP A 116 10.64 -12.79 4.97
CA ASP A 116 12.06 -13.04 5.26
C ASP A 116 13.00 -12.13 4.44
N TYR A 117 12.49 -11.50 3.38
CA TYR A 117 13.27 -10.62 2.51
C TYR A 117 13.51 -9.22 3.12
N PRO A 118 14.62 -8.55 2.78
CA PRO A 118 14.90 -7.19 3.24
C PRO A 118 14.12 -6.12 2.45
N GLU A 119 14.01 -4.92 3.01
CA GLU A 119 13.67 -3.73 2.22
C GLU A 119 14.87 -3.34 1.34
N LEU A 120 14.71 -3.01 0.06
CA LEU A 120 13.52 -3.15 -0.79
C LEU A 120 13.68 -4.42 -1.63
N SER A 121 12.68 -5.31 -1.58
CA SER A 121 12.62 -6.52 -2.43
C SER A 121 11.35 -6.50 -3.27
N ALA A 122 11.49 -6.70 -4.59
CA ALA A 122 10.40 -6.70 -5.56
C ALA A 122 10.77 -7.55 -6.78
N ALA A 123 9.79 -7.91 -7.59
CA ALA A 123 10.02 -8.64 -8.85
C ALA A 123 10.41 -7.67 -9.98
N PRO A 124 11.21 -8.11 -10.97
CA PRO A 124 11.53 -7.28 -12.13
C PRO A 124 10.28 -6.97 -12.96
N ASP A 125 10.23 -5.79 -13.56
CA ASP A 125 9.18 -5.46 -14.51
C ASP A 125 9.37 -6.18 -15.85
N ILE A 126 8.28 -6.58 -16.50
CA ILE A 126 8.33 -7.34 -17.76
C ILE A 126 8.81 -6.49 -18.94
N GLY A 127 8.56 -5.18 -18.92
CA GLY A 127 8.93 -4.27 -20.01
C GLY A 127 10.41 -3.90 -19.96
N TRP A 128 10.89 -3.49 -18.79
CA TRP A 128 12.27 -3.11 -18.56
C TRP A 128 12.82 -3.83 -17.31
N PRO A 129 13.62 -4.91 -17.47
CA PRO A 129 13.94 -5.79 -16.35
C PRO A 129 14.92 -5.19 -15.32
N ASP A 130 15.58 -4.06 -15.63
CA ASP A 130 16.43 -3.35 -14.67
C ASP A 130 15.63 -2.42 -13.71
N ILE A 131 14.31 -2.32 -13.89
CA ILE A 131 13.40 -1.73 -12.91
C ILE A 131 12.51 -2.83 -12.32
N PHE A 132 11.95 -2.58 -11.15
CA PHE A 132 11.03 -3.51 -10.51
C PHE A 132 9.57 -3.09 -10.74
N ASN A 133 8.69 -4.08 -10.78
CA ASN A 133 7.26 -3.83 -10.75
C ASN A 133 6.83 -3.44 -9.34
N SER A 134 6.13 -2.31 -9.19
CA SER A 134 5.71 -1.81 -7.87
C SER A 134 4.42 -2.46 -7.33
N GLY A 135 3.85 -3.42 -8.05
CA GLY A 135 2.62 -4.13 -7.66
C GLY A 135 2.80 -5.05 -6.47
N VAL A 136 4.01 -5.57 -6.26
CA VAL A 136 4.36 -6.40 -5.11
C VAL A 136 5.74 -6.03 -4.60
N PHE A 137 5.85 -5.62 -3.34
CA PHE A 137 7.16 -5.34 -2.74
C PHE A 137 7.18 -5.49 -1.21
N VAL A 138 8.35 -5.85 -0.69
CA VAL A 138 8.65 -5.95 0.74
C VAL A 138 9.29 -4.65 1.21
N PHE A 139 8.79 -4.10 2.32
CA PHE A 139 9.26 -2.84 2.87
C PHE A 139 9.21 -2.82 4.40
N VAL A 140 9.92 -1.86 5.00
CA VAL A 140 9.96 -1.58 6.43
C VAL A 140 9.35 -0.19 6.66
N PRO A 141 8.18 -0.10 7.31
CA PRO A 141 7.57 1.19 7.61
C PRO A 141 8.51 2.14 8.37
N SER A 142 8.70 3.34 7.85
CA SER A 142 9.58 4.37 8.39
C SER A 142 9.12 5.75 7.94
N ASN A 143 8.89 6.66 8.89
CA ASN A 143 8.56 8.05 8.60
C ASN A 143 9.70 8.78 7.88
N GLU A 144 10.95 8.41 8.16
CA GLU A 144 12.12 8.96 7.48
C GLU A 144 12.15 8.52 6.00
N THR A 145 11.93 7.22 5.74
CA THR A 145 11.85 6.71 4.37
C THR A 145 10.70 7.35 3.60
N TYR A 146 9.53 7.50 4.23
CA TYR A 146 8.39 8.23 3.65
C TYR A 146 8.78 9.65 3.23
N GLN A 147 9.37 10.43 4.14
CA GLN A 147 9.78 11.81 3.85
C GLN A 147 10.79 11.88 2.69
N ASN A 148 11.77 10.98 2.66
CA ASN A 148 12.76 10.91 1.60
C ASN A 148 12.12 10.56 0.24
N LEU A 149 11.19 9.60 0.21
CA LEU A 149 10.46 9.23 -1.01
C LEU A 149 9.58 10.38 -1.52
N VAL A 150 8.86 11.05 -0.62
CA VAL A 150 8.02 12.20 -0.97
C VAL A 150 8.86 13.33 -1.54
N LYS A 151 9.94 13.69 -0.86
CA LYS A 151 10.88 14.72 -1.31
C LYS A 151 11.43 14.39 -2.70
N PHE A 152 11.89 13.15 -2.90
CA PHE A 152 12.41 12.70 -4.18
C PHE A 152 11.35 12.80 -5.29
N GLY A 153 10.12 12.35 -5.05
CA GLY A 153 9.04 12.41 -6.03
C GLY A 153 8.61 13.86 -6.37
N VAL A 154 8.70 14.79 -5.42
CA VAL A 154 8.44 16.22 -5.70
C VAL A 154 9.56 16.84 -6.54
N GLU A 155 10.82 16.53 -6.23
CA GLU A 155 11.99 17.09 -6.91
C GLU A 155 12.22 16.50 -8.31
N GLN A 156 12.04 15.19 -8.46
CA GLN A 156 12.39 14.45 -9.68
C GLN A 156 11.16 13.97 -10.47
N GLY A 157 9.97 13.96 -9.87
CA GLY A 157 8.77 13.42 -10.49
C GLY A 157 8.70 11.89 -10.44
N SER A 158 7.76 11.34 -11.21
CA SER A 158 7.63 9.92 -11.52
C SER A 158 7.81 9.75 -13.03
N PHE A 159 8.36 8.60 -13.43
CA PHE A 159 8.45 8.20 -14.84
C PHE A 159 7.19 7.46 -15.32
N ASP A 160 6.34 7.03 -14.40
CA ASP A 160 5.01 6.45 -14.67
C ASP A 160 3.97 7.55 -14.99
#